data_AF-A0A522P7L0-F1
#
_entry.id   AF-A0A522P7L0-F1
#
_cell.length_a   1.000
_cell.length_b   1.000
_cell.length_c   1.000
_cell.angle_alpha   90.00
_cell.angle_beta   90.00
_cell.angle_gamma   90.00
#
_symmetry.space_group_name_H-M   'P 1'
#
loop_
_entity.id
_entity.type
_entity.pdbx_description
1 polymer ?
#
loop_
_entity_poly.entity_id
_entity_poly.type
_entity_poly.pdbx_seq_one_letter_code
_entity_poly.pdbx_strand_id
1 'polypeptide(L)'
;MQARVRWRSMPESHRTRRRSGMWRPCWTPTGAIEAPRSRATLAALICCALTLLAASPAVADPSPSDILALHARAVHPASAVTEPSSTEILGRVEGSGLSGTFREYHLGGKTRSEIHLGPIDDLTVADAMHVWKSDENGNVRELTGILRARNLTADFVASGAYLKDPSSLSYLERSSSDGRPCYAFAVQAPGGDRQRICIDAQSYLLDSHEFEEGNELATMTFADYREVNGLPLAFSAVETHANLDRSISFTIERVFLNRVFDASIFARPTSRYVDLPAQHVIVSMHRTRNGYEVPVEIDKHDYWFLLDSGAQGIVIDQRVAKDIGVRAAGQLRAVGARAVSGLGMARIAALSVGGATLRNVTVGVLDLSAASGGSFVANGVLGYPFFDAAVLRMDPHAMTLEIEAPGSADPRRDGERLTIELDRQVPIVDAGIGRDVRGPCLIDTGSSAELLLYQRFVERHPGIVPLPSQSRTGNAIGGALTLHDTTLPQLNLGSVALYNVLAGVVVASHGAFADRFDAGNIGMGILRNFVLTFDEPDGALYVRRGADFDDGRFRPQYDPLGLPQSR
;
A
#
# COMPACT_ATOMS: atom_id res chain seq x y z
N MET A 1 -10.39 21.50 -67.86
CA MET A 1 -8.92 21.70 -67.98
C MET A 1 -8.32 21.31 -66.65
N GLN A 2 -7.55 20.25 -66.39
CA GLN A 2 -6.93 19.11 -67.10
C GLN A 2 -6.78 18.05 -65.96
N ALA A 3 -7.37 16.87 -66.04
CA ALA A 3 -6.79 15.62 -66.57
C ALA A 3 -5.74 14.92 -65.66
N ARG A 4 -6.17 13.77 -65.08
CA ARG A 4 -5.53 12.42 -64.93
C ARG A 4 -4.11 12.35 -64.28
N VAL A 5 -3.80 11.36 -63.42
CA VAL A 5 -3.73 9.90 -63.69
C VAL A 5 -3.74 9.07 -62.38
N ARG A 6 -4.33 7.87 -62.46
CA ARG A 6 -4.41 6.75 -61.48
C ARG A 6 -3.06 6.05 -61.24
N TRP A 7 -2.89 5.37 -60.10
CA TRP A 7 -2.52 3.93 -60.05
C TRP A 7 -2.93 3.27 -58.72
N ARG A 8 -3.36 2.00 -58.82
CA ARG A 8 -3.83 1.07 -57.78
C ARG A 8 -2.65 0.36 -57.10
N SER A 9 -2.77 0.01 -55.82
CA SER A 9 -2.90 -1.39 -55.32
C SER A 9 -2.72 -1.46 -53.79
N MET A 10 -3.66 -2.14 -53.13
CA MET A 10 -3.48 -2.73 -51.79
C MET A 10 -2.52 -3.94 -51.92
N PRO A 11 -1.81 -4.33 -50.83
CA PRO A 11 -2.40 -5.32 -49.93
C PRO A 11 -2.26 -4.97 -48.44
N GLU A 12 -3.21 -5.50 -47.69
CA GLU A 12 -3.26 -5.70 -46.24
C GLU A 12 -1.88 -5.79 -45.57
N SER A 13 -1.61 -4.92 -44.58
CA SER A 13 -0.69 -5.27 -43.51
C SER A 13 -1.48 -5.92 -42.38
N HIS A 14 -1.19 -7.20 -42.21
CA HIS A 14 -1.68 -8.02 -41.13
C HIS A 14 -1.50 -7.32 -39.78
N ARG A 15 -2.58 -7.36 -38.98
CA ARG A 15 -2.56 -7.11 -37.54
C ARG A 15 -1.36 -7.82 -36.92
N THR A 16 -0.32 -7.08 -36.56
CA THR A 16 0.71 -7.57 -35.65
C THR A 16 0.07 -7.69 -34.27
N ARG A 17 -0.43 -8.89 -33.98
CA ARG A 17 -0.81 -9.27 -32.62
C ARG A 17 0.40 -9.04 -31.72
N ARG A 18 0.20 -8.20 -30.71
CA ARG A 18 1.10 -8.03 -29.55
C ARG A 18 1.47 -9.41 -29.00
N ARG A 19 2.77 -9.66 -28.84
CA ARG A 19 3.33 -10.88 -28.22
C ARG A 19 3.93 -10.47 -26.87
N SER A 20 3.43 -11.03 -25.78
CA SER A 20 3.84 -10.76 -24.38
C SER A 20 4.80 -11.84 -23.88
N GLY A 21 5.83 -11.44 -23.14
CA GLY A 21 6.97 -12.29 -22.77
C GLY A 21 6.72 -13.24 -21.58
N MET A 22 7.82 -13.87 -21.18
CA MET A 22 7.94 -14.91 -20.15
C MET A 22 7.20 -14.58 -18.86
N TRP A 23 6.49 -15.57 -18.31
CA TRP A 23 5.50 -15.41 -17.25
C TRP A 23 6.11 -15.52 -15.84
N ARG A 24 5.70 -14.63 -14.94
CA ARG A 24 5.87 -14.77 -13.48
C ARG A 24 4.58 -14.36 -12.76
N PRO A 25 4.33 -14.91 -11.57
CA PRO A 25 3.18 -14.52 -10.77
C PRO A 25 3.45 -13.20 -10.02
N CYS A 26 2.40 -12.38 -9.83
CA CYS A 26 2.48 -11.04 -9.25
C CYS A 26 2.21 -11.13 -7.75
N TRP A 27 3.27 -11.38 -6.99
CA TRP A 27 3.21 -11.66 -5.57
C TRP A 27 3.43 -10.41 -4.74
N THR A 28 2.39 -9.88 -4.10
CA THR A 28 2.54 -9.05 -2.89
C THR A 28 1.25 -9.04 -2.06
N PRO A 29 1.12 -9.88 -1.02
CA PRO A 29 0.21 -9.63 0.07
C PRO A 29 0.80 -8.57 1.01
N THR A 30 0.17 -7.39 1.06
CA THR A 30 0.47 -6.30 1.98
C THR A 30 0.14 -6.70 3.43
N GLY A 31 1.04 -6.42 4.36
CA GLY A 31 0.80 -6.57 5.80
C GLY A 31 2.07 -6.96 6.55
N ALA A 32 2.65 -6.04 7.32
CA ALA A 32 3.89 -6.18 8.10
C ALA A 32 3.76 -7.24 9.21
N ILE A 33 4.80 -8.05 9.56
CA ILE A 33 4.69 -9.23 10.48
C ILE A 33 6.07 -9.72 11.01
N GLU A 34 6.24 -10.05 12.32
CA GLU A 34 7.24 -11.03 12.85
C GLU A 34 7.11 -11.42 14.37
N ALA A 35 7.64 -12.60 14.76
CA ALA A 35 7.99 -13.05 16.14
C ALA A 35 9.05 -14.23 16.17
N PRO A 36 9.48 -14.84 17.30
CA PRO A 36 10.84 -14.66 17.82
C PRO A 36 11.78 -15.90 17.89
N ARG A 37 13.09 -15.58 17.85
CA ARG A 37 14.33 -16.19 18.38
C ARG A 37 14.30 -17.56 19.11
N SER A 38 15.21 -18.46 18.69
CA SER A 38 16.10 -19.22 19.62
C SER A 38 17.34 -19.88 18.96
N ARG A 39 18.53 -19.48 19.47
CA ARG A 39 19.79 -20.22 19.77
C ARG A 39 20.29 -21.35 18.84
N ALA A 40 21.56 -21.29 18.40
CA ALA A 40 22.73 -21.78 19.16
C ALA A 40 24.05 -21.67 18.35
N THR A 41 25.13 -21.50 19.11
CA THR A 41 26.56 -21.44 18.79
C THR A 41 27.14 -22.61 18.00
N LEU A 42 28.19 -22.37 17.21
CA LEU A 42 29.46 -23.10 17.36
C LEU A 42 30.64 -22.31 16.77
N ALA A 43 31.71 -22.20 17.56
CA ALA A 43 33.02 -21.72 17.15
C ALA A 43 33.84 -22.88 16.56
N ALA A 44 34.63 -22.60 15.52
CA ALA A 44 35.88 -23.32 15.26
C ALA A 44 36.80 -22.47 14.37
N LEU A 45 37.92 -22.03 14.95
CA LEU A 45 39.16 -21.75 14.24
C LEU A 45 39.69 -23.06 13.63
N ILE A 46 40.34 -23.00 12.46
CA ILE A 46 41.66 -23.62 12.20
C ILE A 46 42.16 -23.27 10.78
N CYS A 47 43.37 -22.70 10.77
CA CYS A 47 44.49 -22.76 9.81
C CYS A 47 44.24 -22.69 8.29
N CYS A 48 44.56 -21.53 7.71
CA CYS A 48 44.92 -21.41 6.29
C CYS A 48 46.33 -21.96 6.04
N ALA A 49 46.43 -23.01 5.23
CA ALA A 49 47.64 -23.36 4.50
C ALA A 49 47.64 -22.58 3.17
N LEU A 50 48.66 -21.76 2.97
CA LEU A 50 48.90 -21.03 1.71
C LEU A 50 49.38 -22.01 0.63
N THR A 51 48.48 -22.41 -0.26
CA THR A 51 48.85 -22.93 -1.58
C THR A 51 48.74 -21.80 -2.59
N LEU A 52 49.88 -21.41 -3.18
CA LEU A 52 49.97 -20.55 -4.35
C LEU A 52 49.24 -21.21 -5.53
N LEU A 53 47.96 -20.89 -5.71
CA LEU A 53 47.23 -21.10 -6.95
C LEU A 53 47.60 -19.98 -7.91
N ALA A 54 48.20 -20.35 -9.04
CA ALA A 54 48.40 -19.45 -10.16
C ALA A 54 47.05 -18.79 -10.52
N ALA A 55 47.02 -17.46 -10.45
CA ALA A 55 45.84 -16.69 -10.83
C ALA A 55 45.53 -16.97 -12.30
N SER A 56 44.45 -17.72 -12.54
CA SER A 56 43.82 -17.72 -13.86
C SER A 56 43.44 -16.28 -14.17
N PRO A 57 43.68 -15.78 -15.39
CA PRO A 57 43.28 -14.43 -15.74
C PRO A 57 41.79 -14.28 -15.45
N ALA A 58 41.45 -13.31 -14.62
CA ALA A 58 40.05 -12.99 -14.34
C ALA A 58 39.36 -12.76 -15.68
N VAL A 59 38.42 -13.64 -16.05
CA VAL A 59 37.60 -13.45 -17.23
C VAL A 59 36.91 -12.10 -17.04
N ALA A 60 37.19 -11.16 -17.93
CA ALA A 60 36.56 -9.84 -17.87
C ALA A 60 35.05 -10.02 -17.96
N ASP A 61 34.32 -9.25 -17.16
CA ASP A 61 32.87 -9.33 -17.16
C ASP A 61 32.31 -8.97 -18.54
N PRO A 62 31.23 -9.64 -18.99
CA PRO A 62 30.59 -9.30 -20.25
C PRO A 62 30.08 -7.86 -20.20
N SER A 63 29.95 -7.21 -21.37
CA SER A 63 29.35 -5.89 -21.43
C SER A 63 27.87 -5.94 -20.99
N PRO A 64 27.28 -4.83 -20.51
CA PRO A 64 25.84 -4.79 -20.19
C PRO A 64 24.93 -5.29 -21.32
N SER A 65 25.27 -4.98 -22.57
CA SER A 65 24.55 -5.49 -23.74
C SER A 65 24.68 -7.00 -23.92
N ASP A 66 25.87 -7.57 -23.65
CA ASP A 66 26.08 -9.01 -23.71
C ASP A 66 25.32 -9.72 -22.58
N ILE A 67 25.29 -9.14 -21.38
CA ILE A 67 24.52 -9.65 -20.24
C ILE A 67 23.04 -9.73 -20.61
N LEU A 68 22.46 -8.66 -21.17
CA LEU A 68 21.05 -8.65 -21.59
C LEU A 68 20.77 -9.64 -22.73
N ALA A 69 21.72 -9.82 -23.67
CA ALA A 69 21.58 -10.81 -24.74
C ALA A 69 21.65 -12.25 -24.20
N LEU A 70 22.52 -12.52 -23.24
CA LEU A 70 22.62 -13.81 -22.55
C LEU A 70 21.37 -14.10 -21.73
N HIS A 71 20.89 -13.10 -21.00
CA HIS A 71 19.65 -13.17 -20.25
C HIS A 71 18.45 -13.44 -21.16
N ALA A 72 18.31 -12.71 -22.27
CA ALA A 72 17.25 -12.93 -23.25
C ALA A 72 17.27 -14.35 -23.84
N ARG A 73 18.46 -14.94 -24.05
CA ARG A 73 18.59 -16.33 -24.50
C ARG A 73 18.25 -17.34 -23.40
N ALA A 74 18.61 -17.06 -22.15
CA ALA A 74 18.31 -17.93 -21.02
C ALA A 74 16.80 -18.03 -20.78
N VAL A 75 16.10 -16.90 -20.85
CA VAL A 75 14.65 -16.79 -20.60
C VAL A 75 13.77 -17.15 -21.81
N HIS A 76 14.32 -17.01 -23.02
CA HIS A 76 13.67 -17.43 -24.27
C HIS A 76 14.62 -18.32 -25.09
N PRO A 77 14.85 -19.57 -24.65
CA PRO A 77 15.74 -20.47 -25.37
C PRO A 77 15.17 -20.80 -26.76
N ALA A 78 16.06 -20.97 -27.75
CA ALA A 78 15.66 -21.24 -29.14
C ALA A 78 14.87 -22.55 -29.33
N SER A 79 14.96 -23.46 -28.35
CA SER A 79 14.19 -24.72 -28.28
C SER A 79 12.77 -24.55 -27.75
N ALA A 80 12.39 -23.36 -27.25
CA ALA A 80 11.06 -23.13 -26.70
C ALA A 80 9.98 -23.24 -27.79
N VAL A 81 8.88 -23.91 -27.43
CA VAL A 81 7.65 -23.91 -28.24
C VAL A 81 7.06 -22.49 -28.23
N THR A 82 6.17 -22.19 -29.19
CA THR A 82 5.42 -20.92 -29.20
C THR A 82 4.91 -20.55 -27.81
N GLU A 83 5.08 -19.28 -27.41
CA GLU A 83 4.60 -18.76 -26.13
C GLU A 83 3.13 -19.14 -25.90
N PRO A 84 2.77 -19.59 -24.69
CA PRO A 84 1.41 -19.99 -24.40
C PRO A 84 0.49 -18.77 -24.49
N SER A 85 -0.70 -18.98 -25.07
CA SER A 85 -1.74 -17.97 -25.22
C SER A 85 -2.38 -17.55 -23.89
N SER A 86 -2.29 -18.43 -22.88
CA SER A 86 -2.75 -18.21 -21.53
C SER A 86 -1.99 -19.13 -20.56
N THR A 87 -1.93 -18.71 -19.29
CA THR A 87 -1.29 -19.48 -18.22
C THR A 87 -2.16 -19.42 -16.97
N GLU A 88 -2.29 -20.55 -16.28
CA GLU A 88 -2.83 -20.63 -14.92
C GLU A 88 -1.77 -21.27 -14.03
N ILE A 89 -1.44 -20.62 -12.91
CA ILE A 89 -0.48 -21.11 -11.92
C ILE A 89 -1.22 -21.28 -10.60
N LEU A 90 -1.00 -22.40 -9.91
CA LEU A 90 -1.46 -22.61 -8.55
C LEU A 90 -0.31 -23.06 -7.67
N GLY A 91 -0.40 -22.72 -6.39
CA GLY A 91 0.45 -23.33 -5.39
C GLY A 91 0.19 -22.80 -3.99
N ARG A 92 1.22 -22.88 -3.15
CA ARG A 92 1.17 -22.47 -1.74
C ARG A 92 1.87 -21.14 -1.49
N VAL A 93 1.33 -20.43 -0.51
CA VAL A 93 1.95 -19.26 0.11
C VAL A 93 2.07 -19.51 1.61
N GLU A 94 3.21 -19.22 2.19
CA GLU A 94 3.47 -19.33 3.62
C GLU A 94 4.24 -18.12 4.11
N GLY A 95 3.91 -17.65 5.29
CA GLY A 95 4.57 -16.51 5.88
C GLY A 95 3.88 -16.17 7.18
N SER A 96 4.62 -15.61 8.12
CA SER A 96 3.97 -14.89 9.22
C SER A 96 3.11 -15.71 10.17
N GLY A 97 3.40 -17.01 10.27
CA GLY A 97 2.58 -17.97 11.01
C GLY A 97 1.26 -18.32 10.32
N LEU A 98 1.10 -17.92 9.05
CA LEU A 98 -0.03 -18.22 8.19
C LEU A 98 0.41 -19.08 7.02
N SER A 99 -0.52 -19.85 6.50
CA SER A 99 -0.36 -20.68 5.32
C SER A 99 -1.61 -20.59 4.47
N GLY A 100 -1.45 -20.74 3.17
CA GLY A 100 -2.59 -20.91 2.28
C GLY A 100 -2.15 -21.11 0.85
N THR A 101 -2.93 -20.57 -0.08
CA THR A 101 -2.81 -20.85 -1.51
C THR A 101 -2.85 -19.59 -2.32
N PHE A 102 -2.30 -19.66 -3.51
CA PHE A 102 -2.46 -18.61 -4.50
C PHE A 102 -2.87 -19.20 -5.84
N ARG A 103 -3.43 -18.33 -6.68
CA ARG A 103 -3.80 -18.65 -8.03
C ARG A 103 -3.61 -17.45 -8.94
N GLU A 104 -2.97 -17.70 -10.06
CA GLU A 104 -2.55 -16.65 -10.98
C GLU A 104 -3.00 -17.00 -12.39
N TYR A 105 -3.66 -16.06 -13.03
CA TYR A 105 -4.18 -16.21 -14.37
C TYR A 105 -3.60 -15.14 -15.26
N HIS A 106 -3.17 -15.54 -16.45
CA HIS A 106 -2.71 -14.60 -17.44
C HIS A 106 -3.33 -14.87 -18.81
N LEU A 107 -3.81 -13.81 -19.47
CA LEU A 107 -4.43 -13.87 -20.78
C LEU A 107 -4.20 -12.57 -21.56
N GLY A 108 -3.30 -12.59 -22.54
CA GLY A 108 -3.16 -11.49 -23.51
C GLY A 108 -2.93 -10.11 -22.89
N GLY A 109 -2.10 -10.02 -21.85
CA GLY A 109 -1.83 -8.78 -21.11
C GLY A 109 -2.83 -8.45 -20.01
N LYS A 110 -3.82 -9.33 -19.75
CA LYS A 110 -4.65 -9.30 -18.55
C LYS A 110 -4.12 -10.26 -17.51
N THR A 111 -4.18 -9.88 -16.25
CA THR A 111 -3.75 -10.68 -15.11
C THR A 111 -4.83 -10.73 -14.04
N ARG A 112 -4.84 -11.84 -13.29
CA ARG A 112 -5.63 -12.00 -12.07
C ARG A 112 -4.80 -12.79 -11.08
N SER A 113 -4.52 -12.20 -9.94
CA SER A 113 -3.82 -12.81 -8.80
C SER A 113 -4.81 -12.96 -7.65
N GLU A 114 -4.98 -14.18 -7.16
CA GLU A 114 -5.77 -14.52 -5.98
C GLU A 114 -4.82 -15.07 -4.93
N ILE A 115 -4.81 -14.49 -3.73
CA ILE A 115 -4.03 -14.99 -2.59
C ILE A 115 -4.99 -15.23 -1.43
N HIS A 116 -4.93 -16.42 -0.87
CA HIS A 116 -5.59 -16.81 0.36
C HIS A 116 -4.51 -17.16 1.38
N LEU A 117 -4.29 -16.33 2.40
CA LEU A 117 -3.26 -16.52 3.43
C LEU A 117 -3.92 -16.47 4.82
N GLY A 118 -4.32 -17.63 5.32
CA GLY A 118 -5.13 -17.72 6.53
C GLY A 118 -6.46 -16.96 6.37
N PRO A 119 -6.77 -15.96 7.21
CA PRO A 119 -7.98 -15.15 7.09
C PRO A 119 -7.87 -13.99 6.08
N ILE A 120 -6.68 -13.75 5.51
CA ILE A 120 -6.42 -12.67 4.55
C ILE A 120 -6.72 -13.17 3.15
N ASP A 121 -7.62 -12.47 2.46
CA ASP A 121 -7.90 -12.66 1.04
C ASP A 121 -7.40 -11.42 0.29
N ASP A 122 -6.63 -11.61 -0.77
CA ASP A 122 -6.17 -10.53 -1.65
C ASP A 122 -6.51 -10.91 -3.10
N LEU A 123 -7.08 -9.97 -3.83
CA LEU A 123 -7.39 -10.14 -5.25
C LEU A 123 -6.89 -8.93 -6.03
N THR A 124 -5.98 -9.16 -6.97
CA THR A 124 -5.57 -8.15 -7.95
C THR A 124 -6.03 -8.58 -9.34
N VAL A 125 -6.70 -7.68 -10.06
CA VAL A 125 -7.09 -7.87 -11.47
C VAL A 125 -6.52 -6.70 -12.26
N ALA A 126 -5.73 -6.98 -13.30
CA ALA A 126 -5.18 -5.94 -14.15
C ALA A 126 -5.47 -6.19 -15.64
N ASP A 127 -5.56 -5.09 -16.37
CA ASP A 127 -5.47 -5.06 -17.82
C ASP A 127 -4.47 -3.99 -18.27
N ALA A 128 -4.48 -3.65 -19.57
CA ALA A 128 -3.52 -2.69 -20.13
C ALA A 128 -3.67 -1.26 -19.58
N MET A 129 -4.81 -0.93 -18.95
CA MET A 129 -5.14 0.43 -18.51
C MET A 129 -5.32 0.50 -16.99
N HIS A 130 -5.92 -0.53 -16.41
CA HIS A 130 -6.42 -0.50 -15.04
C HIS A 130 -5.82 -1.62 -14.20
N VAL A 131 -5.67 -1.35 -12.90
CA VAL A 131 -5.31 -2.33 -11.88
C VAL A 131 -6.32 -2.17 -10.75
N TRP A 132 -7.17 -3.17 -10.55
CA TRP A 132 -8.12 -3.22 -9.45
C TRP A 132 -7.61 -4.14 -8.37
N LYS A 133 -7.72 -3.69 -7.12
CA LYS A 133 -7.36 -4.47 -5.95
C LYS A 133 -8.57 -4.62 -5.03
N SER A 134 -8.83 -5.85 -4.61
CA SER A 134 -9.78 -6.16 -3.55
C SER A 134 -9.03 -6.65 -2.31
N ASP A 135 -9.45 -6.16 -1.15
CA ASP A 135 -8.86 -6.51 0.14
C ASP A 135 -9.62 -7.64 0.86
N GLU A 136 -9.17 -7.97 2.07
CA GLU A 136 -9.69 -9.09 2.86
C GLU A 136 -11.14 -8.92 3.35
N ASN A 137 -11.74 -7.75 3.12
CA ASN A 137 -13.13 -7.43 3.43
C ASN A 137 -14.02 -7.35 2.19
N GLY A 138 -13.43 -7.41 0.99
CA GLY A 138 -14.13 -7.33 -0.29
C GLY A 138 -14.37 -5.90 -0.77
N ASN A 139 -13.72 -4.91 -0.16
CA ASN A 139 -13.63 -3.56 -0.71
C ASN A 139 -12.84 -3.62 -2.02
N VAL A 140 -13.19 -2.81 -3.03
CA VAL A 140 -12.51 -2.84 -4.35
C VAL A 140 -12.17 -1.42 -4.77
N ARG A 141 -10.88 -1.18 -4.98
CA ARG A 141 -10.34 0.09 -5.45
C ARG A 141 -9.54 -0.09 -6.72
N GLU A 142 -9.47 0.96 -7.52
CA GLU A 142 -8.51 1.06 -8.60
C GLU A 142 -7.23 1.69 -8.06
N LEU A 143 -6.08 1.11 -8.40
CA LEU A 143 -4.79 1.72 -8.13
C LEU A 143 -4.52 2.79 -9.18
N THR A 144 -4.17 3.99 -8.75
CA THR A 144 -4.00 5.20 -9.56
C THR A 144 -2.70 5.95 -9.30
N GLY A 145 -2.11 5.78 -8.12
CA GLY A 145 -0.91 6.46 -7.62
C GLY A 145 0.29 5.53 -7.49
N ILE A 146 0.95 5.59 -6.32
CA ILE A 146 2.25 4.94 -6.12
C ILE A 146 2.18 3.41 -6.25
N LEU A 147 1.06 2.79 -5.86
CA LEU A 147 0.91 1.34 -5.94
C LEU A 147 0.65 0.89 -7.38
N ARG A 148 -0.03 1.72 -8.17
CA ARG A 148 -0.15 1.49 -9.63
C ARG A 148 1.22 1.53 -10.30
N ALA A 149 2.02 2.54 -10.01
CA ALA A 149 3.36 2.67 -10.59
C ALA A 149 4.24 1.45 -10.25
N ARG A 150 4.17 0.98 -9.00
CA ARG A 150 4.85 -0.25 -8.56
C ARG A 150 4.37 -1.48 -9.31
N ASN A 151 3.06 -1.67 -9.39
CA ASN A 151 2.47 -2.82 -10.08
C ASN A 151 2.83 -2.83 -11.58
N LEU A 152 2.86 -1.68 -12.24
CA LEU A 152 3.26 -1.57 -13.65
C LEU A 152 4.71 -2.06 -13.87
N THR A 153 5.67 -1.63 -13.05
CA THR A 153 7.06 -2.11 -13.19
C THR A 153 7.20 -3.58 -12.77
N ALA A 154 6.49 -4.02 -11.73
CA ALA A 154 6.49 -5.41 -11.29
C ALA A 154 5.95 -6.34 -12.39
N ASP A 155 4.83 -6.01 -13.03
CA ASP A 155 4.27 -6.77 -14.15
C ASP A 155 5.16 -6.71 -15.40
N PHE A 156 5.84 -5.59 -15.65
CA PHE A 156 6.80 -5.44 -16.74
C PHE A 156 8.03 -6.34 -16.56
N VAL A 157 8.54 -6.47 -15.33
CA VAL A 157 9.58 -7.43 -14.94
C VAL A 157 9.04 -8.86 -15.03
N ALA A 158 7.87 -9.11 -14.44
CA ALA A 158 7.25 -10.43 -14.36
C ALA A 158 6.96 -11.03 -15.74
N SER A 159 6.56 -10.20 -16.71
CA SER A 159 6.28 -10.58 -18.10
C SER A 159 7.51 -10.57 -19.02
N GLY A 160 8.71 -10.24 -18.51
CA GLY A 160 9.92 -10.09 -19.35
C GLY A 160 9.82 -8.98 -20.40
N ALA A 161 8.85 -8.08 -20.32
CA ALA A 161 8.59 -7.08 -21.34
C ALA A 161 9.73 -6.05 -21.48
N TYR A 162 10.52 -5.83 -20.42
CA TYR A 162 11.73 -5.00 -20.44
C TYR A 162 12.78 -5.45 -21.48
N LEU A 163 12.82 -6.72 -21.85
CA LEU A 163 13.75 -7.23 -22.88
C LEU A 163 13.45 -6.69 -24.27
N LYS A 164 12.22 -6.25 -24.52
CA LYS A 164 11.78 -5.67 -25.80
C LYS A 164 12.02 -4.17 -25.86
N ASP A 165 12.32 -3.55 -24.72
CA ASP A 165 12.63 -2.13 -24.59
C ASP A 165 13.89 -1.92 -23.75
N PRO A 166 15.09 -2.10 -24.34
CA PRO A 166 16.34 -1.91 -23.61
C PRO A 166 16.53 -0.50 -23.02
N SER A 167 15.76 0.49 -23.47
CA SER A 167 15.82 1.86 -22.91
C SER A 167 15.20 1.96 -21.51
N SER A 168 14.37 0.97 -21.14
CA SER A 168 13.80 0.82 -19.80
C SER A 168 14.78 0.28 -18.75
N LEU A 169 15.99 -0.09 -19.16
CA LEU A 169 17.04 -0.68 -18.32
C LEU A 169 18.26 0.22 -18.23
N SER A 170 18.84 0.31 -17.04
CA SER A 170 20.17 0.91 -16.84
C SER A 170 21.03 0.00 -15.98
N TYR A 171 22.22 -0.36 -16.49
CA TYR A 171 23.18 -1.13 -15.71
C TYR A 171 23.63 -0.33 -14.49
N LEU A 172 23.65 -0.98 -13.33
CA LEU A 172 24.09 -0.36 -12.08
C LEU A 172 25.51 -0.80 -11.78
N GLU A 173 25.68 -2.10 -11.52
CA GLU A 173 26.91 -2.65 -10.97
C GLU A 173 26.93 -4.18 -11.04
N ARG A 174 28.10 -4.75 -10.80
CA ARG A 174 28.21 -6.15 -10.39
C ARG A 174 27.93 -6.24 -8.90
N SER A 175 27.04 -7.14 -8.52
CA SER A 175 26.53 -7.24 -7.16
C SER A 175 26.49 -8.70 -6.70
N SER A 176 25.87 -8.93 -5.54
CA SER A 176 25.48 -10.25 -5.07
C SER A 176 24.09 -10.21 -4.45
N SER A 177 23.37 -11.32 -4.55
CA SER A 177 22.04 -11.54 -3.97
C SER A 177 22.06 -12.88 -3.25
N ASP A 178 21.79 -12.87 -1.94
CA ASP A 178 22.03 -14.00 -1.03
C ASP A 178 23.40 -14.67 -1.19
N GLY A 179 24.44 -13.83 -1.38
CA GLY A 179 25.83 -14.28 -1.59
C GLY A 179 26.14 -14.83 -2.98
N ARG A 180 25.17 -14.92 -3.89
CA ARG A 180 25.37 -15.35 -5.29
C ARG A 180 25.73 -14.16 -6.18
N PRO A 181 26.82 -14.22 -6.96
CA PRO A 181 27.20 -13.14 -7.87
C PRO A 181 26.13 -12.88 -8.94
N CYS A 182 25.81 -11.61 -9.17
CA CYS A 182 24.81 -11.20 -10.16
C CYS A 182 25.17 -9.86 -10.82
N TYR A 183 24.47 -9.53 -11.90
CA TYR A 183 24.53 -8.25 -12.59
C TYR A 183 23.26 -7.45 -12.29
N ALA A 184 23.41 -6.28 -11.68
CA ALA A 184 22.31 -5.46 -11.25
C ALA A 184 21.92 -4.43 -12.32
N PHE A 185 20.62 -4.34 -12.59
CA PHE A 185 20.03 -3.33 -13.47
C PHE A 185 18.91 -2.61 -12.72
N ALA A 186 18.80 -1.30 -12.91
CA ALA A 186 17.55 -0.61 -12.64
C ALA A 186 16.61 -0.78 -13.84
N VAL A 187 15.35 -1.04 -13.55
CA VAL A 187 14.27 -1.23 -14.51
C VAL A 187 13.12 -0.29 -14.17
N GLN A 188 12.50 0.31 -15.19
CA GLN A 188 11.33 1.16 -15.01
C GLN A 188 10.38 1.01 -16.19
N ALA A 189 9.15 0.56 -15.93
CA ALA A 189 8.13 0.51 -16.96
C ALA A 189 7.66 1.92 -17.34
N PRO A 190 7.10 2.13 -18.55
CA PRO A 190 6.41 3.38 -18.87
C PRO A 190 5.30 3.69 -17.85
N GLY A 191 5.46 4.80 -17.11
CA GLY A 191 4.54 5.20 -16.04
C GLY A 191 4.69 4.41 -14.73
N GLY A 192 5.66 3.50 -14.64
CA GLY A 192 5.99 2.76 -13.43
C GLY A 192 7.08 3.42 -12.59
N ASP A 193 7.33 2.88 -11.40
CA ASP A 193 8.42 3.29 -10.52
C ASP A 193 9.74 2.60 -10.93
N ARG A 194 10.86 3.12 -10.40
CA ARG A 194 12.19 2.55 -10.65
C ARG A 194 12.42 1.41 -9.66
N GLN A 195 12.61 0.20 -10.18
CA GLN A 195 12.89 -1.02 -9.42
C GLN A 195 14.27 -1.56 -9.79
N ARG A 196 14.78 -2.53 -9.05
CA ARG A 196 16.10 -3.14 -9.30
C ARG A 196 15.96 -4.64 -9.52
N ILE A 197 16.62 -5.16 -10.54
CA ILE A 197 16.70 -6.60 -10.81
C ILE A 197 18.15 -7.07 -10.75
N CYS A 198 18.35 -8.30 -10.28
CA CYS A 198 19.62 -8.99 -10.35
C CYS A 198 19.53 -10.16 -11.32
N ILE A 199 20.41 -10.20 -12.32
CA ILE A 199 20.56 -11.33 -13.24
C ILE A 199 21.72 -12.20 -12.75
N ASP A 200 21.47 -13.47 -12.45
CA ASP A 200 22.48 -14.41 -11.95
C ASP A 200 23.65 -14.52 -12.92
N ALA A 201 24.89 -14.44 -12.41
CA ALA A 201 26.08 -14.34 -13.26
C ALA A 201 26.46 -15.65 -13.95
N GLN A 202 25.86 -16.79 -13.57
CA GLN A 202 26.17 -18.11 -14.11
C GLN A 202 25.09 -18.60 -15.07
N SER A 203 23.84 -18.56 -14.64
CA SER A 203 22.67 -19.04 -15.39
C SER A 203 22.06 -17.97 -16.30
N TYR A 204 22.34 -16.69 -16.05
CA TYR A 204 21.67 -15.54 -16.67
C TYR A 204 20.15 -15.55 -16.51
N LEU A 205 19.62 -16.24 -15.49
CA LEU A 205 18.22 -16.15 -15.09
C LEU A 205 18.04 -15.01 -14.08
N LEU A 206 16.81 -14.55 -13.90
CA LEU A 206 16.48 -13.47 -12.98
C LEU A 206 16.56 -13.98 -11.52
N ASP A 207 17.58 -13.55 -10.80
CA ASP A 207 17.84 -14.00 -9.43
C ASP A 207 16.95 -13.31 -8.40
N SER A 208 16.87 -11.98 -8.46
CA SER A 208 16.04 -11.21 -7.53
C SER A 208 15.43 -9.98 -8.18
N HIS A 209 14.37 -9.48 -7.55
CA HIS A 209 13.66 -8.28 -7.90
C HIS A 209 13.38 -7.46 -6.64
N GLU A 210 13.84 -6.22 -6.63
CA GLU A 210 13.80 -5.32 -5.49
C GLU A 210 12.94 -4.09 -5.81
N PHE A 211 12.01 -3.78 -4.91
CA PHE A 211 11.08 -2.67 -5.03
C PHE A 211 10.81 -2.06 -3.66
N GLU A 212 10.40 -0.79 -3.65
CA GLU A 212 10.11 -0.10 -2.40
C GLU A 212 8.66 -0.37 -1.95
N GLU A 213 8.48 -0.84 -0.72
CA GLU A 213 7.18 -0.99 -0.06
C GLU A 213 7.09 -0.06 1.14
N GLY A 214 6.32 1.02 1.00
CA GLY A 214 6.30 2.08 2.02
C GLY A 214 7.72 2.63 2.19
N ASN A 215 8.28 2.56 3.40
CA ASN A 215 9.65 2.99 3.72
C ASN A 215 10.68 1.86 3.75
N GLU A 216 10.30 0.66 3.31
CA GLU A 216 11.13 -0.54 3.35
C GLU A 216 11.48 -1.00 1.93
N LEU A 217 12.61 -1.70 1.80
CA LEU A 217 13.02 -2.31 0.54
C LEU A 217 12.59 -3.78 0.58
N ALA A 218 11.67 -4.18 -0.29
CA ALA A 218 11.30 -5.55 -0.47
C ALA A 218 12.19 -6.20 -1.53
N THR A 219 12.67 -7.42 -1.28
CA THR A 219 13.47 -8.24 -2.19
C THR A 219 12.76 -9.56 -2.41
N MET A 220 12.29 -9.79 -3.63
CA MET A 220 11.79 -11.08 -4.10
C MET A 220 12.93 -11.87 -4.74
N THR A 221 13.37 -12.96 -4.11
CA THR A 221 14.40 -13.88 -4.63
C THR A 221 13.75 -15.09 -5.28
N PHE A 222 14.25 -15.51 -6.44
CA PHE A 222 13.68 -16.59 -7.25
C PHE A 222 14.61 -17.81 -7.29
N ALA A 223 14.04 -19.00 -7.14
CA ALA A 223 14.75 -20.27 -7.09
C ALA A 223 13.94 -21.42 -7.69
N ASP A 224 14.54 -22.62 -7.70
CA ASP A 224 13.92 -23.85 -8.22
C ASP A 224 13.39 -23.66 -9.66
N TYR A 225 14.27 -23.21 -10.54
CA TYR A 225 13.93 -23.06 -11.95
C TYR A 225 13.71 -24.42 -12.60
N ARG A 226 12.54 -24.59 -13.23
CA ARG A 226 12.17 -25.79 -13.97
C ARG A 226 11.69 -25.42 -15.37
N GLU A 227 11.86 -26.33 -16.31
CA GLU A 227 11.34 -26.14 -17.66
C GLU A 227 9.84 -26.43 -17.72
N VAL A 228 9.08 -25.47 -18.25
CA VAL A 228 7.65 -25.61 -18.56
C VAL A 228 7.45 -25.23 -20.02
N ASN A 229 7.14 -26.22 -20.86
CA ASN A 229 7.03 -26.04 -22.32
C ASN A 229 8.30 -25.44 -22.96
N GLY A 230 9.47 -25.83 -22.45
CA GLY A 230 10.78 -25.34 -22.89
C GLY A 230 11.15 -23.94 -22.40
N LEU A 231 10.36 -23.32 -21.52
CA LEU A 231 10.66 -22.04 -20.90
C LEU A 231 11.04 -22.24 -19.42
N PRO A 232 12.10 -21.58 -18.91
CA PRO A 232 12.43 -21.64 -17.50
C PRO A 232 11.39 -20.86 -16.68
N LEU A 233 10.87 -21.48 -15.63
CA LEU A 233 9.96 -20.86 -14.67
C LEU A 233 10.49 -21.13 -13.25
N ALA A 234 10.53 -20.10 -12.41
CA ALA A 234 10.89 -20.25 -11.00
C ALA A 234 9.71 -20.87 -10.24
N PHE A 235 9.91 -22.07 -9.67
CA PHE A 235 8.89 -22.74 -8.86
C PHE A 235 8.90 -22.31 -7.39
N SER A 236 9.94 -21.58 -6.97
CA SER A 236 10.04 -21.02 -5.63
C SER A 236 10.36 -19.54 -5.72
N ALA A 237 9.69 -18.73 -4.90
CA ALA A 237 10.08 -17.34 -4.65
C ALA A 237 9.99 -17.04 -3.16
N VAL A 238 10.87 -16.18 -2.67
CA VAL A 238 10.87 -15.71 -1.28
C VAL A 238 10.98 -14.20 -1.29
N GLU A 239 9.98 -13.54 -0.71
CA GLU A 239 9.98 -12.11 -0.48
C GLU A 239 10.54 -11.83 0.91
N THR A 240 11.56 -10.99 1.00
CA THR A 240 12.14 -10.48 2.24
C THR A 240 12.09 -8.97 2.28
N HIS A 241 12.17 -8.37 3.47
CA HIS A 241 12.09 -6.92 3.63
C HIS A 241 13.32 -6.42 4.38
N ALA A 242 14.07 -5.49 3.82
CA ALA A 242 15.26 -4.94 4.46
C ALA A 242 14.89 -4.35 5.83
N ASN A 243 15.64 -4.74 6.87
CA ASN A 243 15.43 -4.35 8.27
C ASN A 243 14.23 -5.01 8.98
N LEU A 244 13.54 -5.92 8.29
CA LEU A 244 12.56 -6.82 8.88
C LEU A 244 13.07 -8.25 8.65
N ASP A 245 13.28 -9.08 9.68
CA ASP A 245 13.70 -10.49 9.48
C ASP A 245 12.53 -11.35 8.90
N ARG A 246 11.65 -10.76 8.10
CA ARG A 246 10.44 -11.33 7.52
C ARG A 246 10.74 -12.05 6.21
N SER A 247 10.08 -13.19 6.01
CA SER A 247 9.94 -13.80 4.70
C SER A 247 8.51 -14.24 4.40
N ILE A 248 8.08 -14.07 3.15
CA ILE A 248 6.92 -14.76 2.57
C ILE A 248 7.43 -15.69 1.50
N SER A 249 7.13 -16.97 1.60
CA SER A 249 7.50 -17.97 0.61
C SER A 249 6.32 -18.31 -0.28
N PHE A 250 6.63 -18.49 -1.56
CA PHE A 250 5.71 -18.88 -2.61
C PHE A 250 6.26 -20.13 -3.29
N THR A 251 5.44 -21.17 -3.40
CA THR A 251 5.82 -22.43 -4.05
C THR A 251 4.78 -22.82 -5.08
N ILE A 252 5.17 -22.84 -6.36
CA ILE A 252 4.33 -23.31 -7.45
C ILE A 252 4.17 -24.83 -7.34
N GLU A 253 2.93 -25.31 -7.43
CA GLU A 253 2.62 -26.74 -7.46
C GLU A 253 2.20 -27.20 -8.85
N ARG A 254 1.44 -26.36 -9.57
CA ARG A 254 0.88 -26.71 -10.88
C ARG A 254 0.88 -25.52 -11.82
N VAL A 255 1.20 -25.79 -13.08
CA VAL A 255 1.10 -24.83 -14.18
C VAL A 255 0.27 -25.45 -15.28
N PHE A 256 -0.73 -24.71 -15.76
CA PHE A 256 -1.53 -25.07 -16.91
C PHE A 256 -1.34 -24.04 -18.01
N LEU A 257 -1.09 -24.51 -19.22
CA LEU A 257 -0.89 -23.66 -20.39
C LEU A 257 -2.08 -23.74 -21.34
N ASN A 258 -2.33 -22.65 -22.07
CA ASN A 258 -3.32 -22.57 -23.13
C ASN A 258 -4.74 -22.99 -22.68
N ARG A 259 -5.08 -22.75 -21.41
CA ARG A 259 -6.45 -22.93 -20.94
C ARG A 259 -7.35 -21.83 -21.49
N VAL A 260 -8.56 -22.21 -21.88
CA VAL A 260 -9.61 -21.24 -22.17
C VAL A 260 -10.17 -20.74 -20.85
N PHE A 261 -10.15 -19.42 -20.67
CA PHE A 261 -10.78 -18.74 -19.54
C PHE A 261 -12.02 -18.01 -19.99
N ASP A 262 -12.99 -17.88 -19.09
CA ASP A 262 -14.03 -16.89 -19.25
C ASP A 262 -13.41 -15.49 -19.09
N ALA A 263 -13.66 -14.57 -20.02
CA ALA A 263 -13.12 -13.22 -19.95
C ALA A 263 -13.60 -12.44 -18.72
N SER A 264 -14.74 -12.85 -18.13
CA SER A 264 -15.32 -12.22 -16.94
C SER A 264 -14.45 -12.32 -15.69
N ILE A 265 -13.53 -13.31 -15.59
CA ILE A 265 -12.63 -13.40 -14.42
C ILE A 265 -11.66 -12.21 -14.37
N PHE A 266 -11.41 -11.55 -15.51
CA PHE A 266 -10.56 -10.37 -15.64
C PHE A 266 -11.36 -9.05 -15.65
N ALA A 267 -12.65 -9.08 -15.29
CA ALA A 267 -13.43 -7.87 -15.10
C ALA A 267 -13.13 -7.24 -13.73
N ARG A 268 -13.44 -5.94 -13.58
CA ARG A 268 -13.41 -5.25 -12.28
C ARG A 268 -14.20 -6.07 -11.24
N PRO A 269 -13.61 -6.45 -10.10
CA PRO A 269 -14.32 -7.13 -9.03
C PRO A 269 -15.47 -6.27 -8.48
N THR A 270 -16.49 -6.91 -7.91
CA THR A 270 -17.62 -6.19 -7.30
C THR A 270 -17.26 -5.81 -5.86
N SER A 271 -17.34 -4.51 -5.53
CA SER A 271 -17.17 -4.03 -4.16
C SER A 271 -18.26 -4.55 -3.23
N ARG A 272 -17.88 -4.82 -1.99
CA ARG A 272 -18.81 -5.12 -0.91
C ARG A 272 -19.18 -3.86 -0.14
N TYR A 273 -20.47 -3.67 0.09
CA TYR A 273 -21.01 -2.53 0.84
C TYR A 273 -21.72 -2.98 2.11
N VAL A 274 -22.01 -2.03 2.99
CA VAL A 274 -22.82 -2.27 4.20
C VAL A 274 -24.26 -2.67 3.82
N ASP A 275 -24.81 -3.64 4.54
CA ASP A 275 -26.26 -3.89 4.53
C ASP A 275 -26.94 -2.81 5.36
N LEU A 276 -27.75 -1.96 4.73
CA LEU A 276 -28.47 -0.90 5.44
C LEU A 276 -29.90 -1.34 5.80
N PRO A 277 -30.35 -1.12 7.04
CA PRO A 277 -31.72 -1.44 7.47
C PRO A 277 -32.76 -0.45 6.90
N ALA A 278 -32.32 0.75 6.54
CA ALA A 278 -33.08 1.82 5.90
C ALA A 278 -32.16 2.54 4.91
N GLN A 279 -32.70 3.41 4.05
CA GLN A 279 -31.85 4.18 3.12
C GLN A 279 -30.81 5.08 3.82
N HIS A 280 -31.04 5.38 5.09
CA HIS A 280 -30.26 6.32 5.87
C HIS A 280 -30.28 5.89 7.35
N VAL A 281 -29.10 5.79 7.96
CA VAL A 281 -28.90 5.50 9.39
C VAL A 281 -28.16 6.68 10.03
N ILE A 282 -28.62 7.13 11.21
CA ILE A 282 -27.96 8.18 11.99
C ILE A 282 -27.51 7.59 13.32
N VAL A 283 -26.25 7.79 13.67
CA VAL A 283 -25.62 7.28 14.88
C VAL A 283 -25.03 8.43 15.68
N SER A 284 -25.24 8.42 16.99
CA SER A 284 -24.60 9.37 17.90
C SER A 284 -23.13 9.01 18.10
N MET A 285 -22.25 10.00 17.94
CA MET A 285 -20.83 9.89 18.23
C MET A 285 -20.55 10.36 19.65
N HIS A 286 -19.49 9.82 20.26
CA HIS A 286 -18.93 10.32 21.51
C HIS A 286 -17.52 10.87 21.28
N ARG A 287 -17.23 12.04 21.84
CA ARG A 287 -15.88 12.62 21.79
C ARG A 287 -15.11 12.17 23.01
N THR A 288 -13.98 11.51 22.79
CA THR A 288 -13.06 11.09 23.84
C THR A 288 -11.72 11.81 23.69
N ARG A 289 -10.75 11.44 24.53
CA ARG A 289 -9.36 11.91 24.39
C ARG A 289 -8.71 11.40 23.09
N ASN A 290 -9.16 10.25 22.58
CA ASN A 290 -8.54 9.57 21.43
C ASN A 290 -9.16 10.00 20.09
N GLY A 291 -10.33 10.66 20.12
CA GLY A 291 -11.00 11.13 18.92
C GLY A 291 -12.52 11.03 19.05
N TYR A 292 -13.18 10.68 17.95
CA TYR A 292 -14.62 10.47 17.90
C TYR A 292 -14.90 8.97 17.80
N GLU A 293 -15.71 8.46 18.72
CA GLU A 293 -16.06 7.05 18.82
C GLU A 293 -17.53 6.82 18.50
N VAL A 294 -17.84 5.66 17.92
CA VAL A 294 -19.21 5.20 17.62
C VAL A 294 -19.49 3.85 18.29
N PRO A 295 -20.76 3.58 18.64
CA PRO A 295 -21.16 2.27 19.13
C PRO A 295 -21.12 1.25 17.98
N VAL A 296 -20.52 0.10 18.25
CA VAL A 296 -20.38 -1.02 17.31
C VAL A 296 -20.87 -2.29 17.98
N GLU A 297 -21.82 -2.96 17.33
CA GLU A 297 -22.29 -4.28 17.75
C GLU A 297 -21.47 -5.38 17.06
N ILE A 298 -20.89 -6.28 17.85
CA ILE A 298 -20.24 -7.51 17.37
C ILE A 298 -20.74 -8.67 18.22
N ASP A 299 -21.26 -9.72 17.57
CA ASP A 299 -21.83 -10.88 18.25
C ASP A 299 -22.80 -10.51 19.39
N LYS A 300 -23.69 -9.53 19.14
CA LYS A 300 -24.68 -8.99 20.10
C LYS A 300 -24.11 -8.30 21.34
N HIS A 301 -22.84 -7.92 21.31
CA HIS A 301 -22.21 -7.11 22.35
C HIS A 301 -21.89 -5.73 21.79
N ASP A 302 -22.13 -4.69 22.60
CA ASP A 302 -21.85 -3.30 22.24
C ASP A 302 -20.45 -2.89 22.69
N TYR A 303 -19.72 -2.26 21.78
CA TYR A 303 -18.36 -1.77 21.97
C TYR A 303 -18.20 -0.35 21.43
N TRP A 304 -17.21 0.38 21.91
CA TRP A 304 -16.86 1.72 21.40
C TRP A 304 -15.64 1.66 20.50
N PHE A 305 -15.80 2.09 19.24
CA PHE A 305 -14.72 2.09 18.26
C PHE A 305 -14.36 3.51 17.87
N LEU A 306 -13.07 3.80 17.81
CA LEU A 306 -12.57 5.04 17.21
C LEU A 306 -12.89 5.03 15.71
N LEU A 307 -13.50 6.10 15.21
CA LEU A 307 -13.73 6.32 13.79
C LEU A 307 -12.45 6.93 13.18
N ASP A 308 -11.69 6.14 12.43
CA ASP A 308 -10.32 6.49 12.02
C ASP A 308 -10.09 6.26 10.53
N SER A 309 -10.24 7.32 9.72
CA SER A 309 -9.93 7.29 8.28
C SER A 309 -8.44 7.08 7.99
N GLY A 310 -7.55 7.27 8.98
CA GLY A 310 -6.12 7.01 8.86
C GLY A 310 -5.74 5.53 9.05
N ALA A 311 -6.69 4.67 9.42
CA ALA A 311 -6.46 3.24 9.62
C ALA A 311 -6.82 2.41 8.37
N GLN A 312 -5.86 1.63 7.88
CA GLN A 312 -6.02 0.79 6.67
C GLN A 312 -6.96 -0.42 6.85
N GLY A 313 -7.39 -0.71 8.08
CA GLY A 313 -8.18 -1.88 8.41
C GLY A 313 -9.02 -1.67 9.68
N ILE A 314 -9.88 -2.65 9.97
CA ILE A 314 -10.63 -2.70 11.23
C ILE A 314 -9.79 -3.47 12.24
N VAL A 315 -9.57 -2.90 13.42
CA VAL A 315 -8.78 -3.53 14.50
C VAL A 315 -9.62 -3.62 15.76
N ILE A 316 -9.66 -4.79 16.39
CA ILE A 316 -10.30 -5.00 17.69
C ILE A 316 -9.25 -5.24 18.78
N ASP A 317 -9.53 -4.79 20.00
CA ASP A 317 -8.71 -5.11 21.15
C ASP A 317 -8.75 -6.62 21.44
N GLN A 318 -7.63 -7.20 21.88
CA GLN A 318 -7.57 -8.61 22.27
C GLN A 318 -8.64 -9.02 23.30
N ARG A 319 -9.10 -8.10 24.14
CA ARG A 319 -10.20 -8.32 25.10
C ARG A 319 -11.52 -8.52 24.37
N VAL A 320 -11.82 -7.72 23.35
CA VAL A 320 -13.01 -7.88 22.51
C VAL A 320 -12.98 -9.25 21.84
N ALA A 321 -11.85 -9.63 21.23
CA ALA A 321 -11.70 -10.94 20.59
C ALA A 321 -11.96 -12.09 21.58
N LYS A 322 -11.46 -11.97 22.81
CA LYS A 322 -11.71 -12.95 23.88
C LYS A 322 -13.19 -12.99 24.29
N ASP A 323 -13.82 -11.84 24.43
CA ASP A 323 -15.22 -11.72 24.85
C ASP A 323 -16.18 -12.37 23.84
N ILE A 324 -15.93 -12.18 22.53
CA ILE A 324 -16.72 -12.80 21.45
C ILE A 324 -16.22 -14.21 21.06
N GLY A 325 -15.24 -14.77 21.78
CA GLY A 325 -14.75 -16.14 21.56
C GLY A 325 -13.98 -16.36 20.25
N VAL A 326 -13.45 -15.31 19.63
CA VAL A 326 -12.72 -15.38 18.35
C VAL A 326 -11.21 -15.49 18.61
N ARG A 327 -10.56 -16.40 17.86
CA ARG A 327 -9.11 -16.60 17.93
C ARG A 327 -8.44 -15.99 16.71
N ALA A 328 -7.43 -15.17 16.95
CA ALA A 328 -6.60 -14.62 15.90
C ALA A 328 -5.53 -15.63 15.46
N ALA A 329 -5.18 -15.59 14.18
CA ALA A 329 -4.11 -16.37 13.56
C ALA A 329 -3.07 -15.43 12.96
N GLY A 330 -1.84 -15.93 12.81
CA GLY A 330 -0.71 -15.13 12.33
C GLY A 330 -0.17 -14.17 13.39
N GLN A 331 0.98 -13.54 13.08
CA GLN A 331 1.69 -12.68 14.04
C GLN A 331 2.17 -11.37 13.43
N LEU A 332 1.24 -10.66 12.80
CA LEU A 332 1.46 -9.43 12.07
C LEU A 332 2.00 -8.28 12.94
N ARG A 333 2.34 -7.19 12.28
CA ARG A 333 2.71 -5.90 12.83
C ARG A 333 1.70 -4.86 12.39
N ALA A 334 1.24 -4.08 13.34
CA ALA A 334 0.58 -2.82 13.05
C ALA A 334 1.65 -1.73 12.93
N VAL A 335 1.53 -0.82 11.97
CA VAL A 335 2.51 0.26 11.77
C VAL A 335 1.85 1.60 12.12
N GLY A 336 2.40 2.29 13.12
CA GLY A 336 2.08 3.69 13.43
C GLY A 336 3.37 4.50 13.56
N ALA A 337 3.63 5.13 14.72
CA ALA A 337 4.91 5.77 15.04
C ALA A 337 6.10 4.84 14.82
N ARG A 338 5.91 3.57 15.21
CA ARG A 338 6.80 2.46 14.92
C ARG A 338 5.94 1.24 14.64
N ALA A 339 6.55 0.21 14.09
CA ALA A 339 5.87 -1.05 13.87
C ALA A 339 5.80 -1.86 15.18
N VAL A 340 4.59 -2.28 15.56
CA VAL A 340 4.24 -3.06 16.76
C VAL A 340 3.92 -4.48 16.36
N SER A 341 4.63 -5.46 16.91
CA SER A 341 4.35 -6.89 16.65
C SER A 341 3.16 -7.42 17.44
N GLY A 342 2.62 -8.56 17.00
CA GLY A 342 1.55 -9.30 17.68
C GLY A 342 0.14 -9.00 17.18
N LEU A 343 0.00 -8.33 16.03
CA LEU A 343 -1.27 -8.19 15.34
C LEU A 343 -1.69 -9.57 14.81
N GLY A 344 -2.70 -10.20 15.40
CA GLY A 344 -3.31 -11.38 14.79
C GLY A 344 -4.38 -10.97 13.79
N MET A 345 -4.74 -11.84 12.84
CA MET A 345 -5.93 -11.65 12.00
C MET A 345 -7.01 -12.64 12.39
N ALA A 346 -8.26 -12.20 12.35
CA ALA A 346 -9.41 -13.04 12.60
C ALA A 346 -10.57 -12.68 11.68
N ARG A 347 -11.56 -13.56 11.59
CA ARG A 347 -12.78 -13.34 10.82
C ARG A 347 -13.98 -13.38 11.76
N ILE A 348 -14.81 -12.33 11.72
CA ILE A 348 -16.05 -12.22 12.47
C ILE A 348 -17.24 -12.29 11.53
N ALA A 349 -18.36 -12.84 12.01
CA ALA A 349 -19.53 -13.06 11.18
C ALA A 349 -20.18 -11.74 10.71
N ALA A 350 -20.21 -10.75 11.59
CA ALA A 350 -20.74 -9.42 11.29
C ALA A 350 -20.20 -8.37 12.27
N LEU A 351 -20.20 -7.11 11.81
CA LEU A 351 -19.96 -5.90 12.57
C LEU A 351 -21.04 -4.89 12.18
N SER A 352 -21.72 -4.28 13.14
CA SER A 352 -22.83 -3.34 12.87
C SER A 352 -22.66 -2.00 13.57
N VAL A 353 -23.00 -0.91 12.87
CA VAL A 353 -23.01 0.47 13.39
C VAL A 353 -24.40 1.06 13.15
N GLY A 354 -25.20 1.21 14.21
CA GLY A 354 -26.59 1.68 14.08
C GLY A 354 -27.48 0.79 13.20
N GLY A 355 -27.12 -0.48 13.00
CA GLY A 355 -27.79 -1.42 12.11
C GLY A 355 -27.17 -1.52 10.71
N ALA A 356 -26.32 -0.57 10.29
CA ALA A 356 -25.52 -0.69 9.07
C ALA A 356 -24.48 -1.80 9.26
N THR A 357 -24.61 -2.90 8.51
CA THR A 357 -23.94 -4.15 8.86
C THR A 357 -22.94 -4.58 7.78
N LEU A 358 -21.67 -4.73 8.17
CA LEU A 358 -20.68 -5.49 7.41
C LEU A 358 -20.76 -6.96 7.80
N ARG A 359 -20.66 -7.87 6.82
CA ARG A 359 -20.67 -9.32 7.04
C ARG A 359 -19.32 -9.92 6.70
N ASN A 360 -18.99 -11.05 7.32
CA ASN A 360 -17.76 -11.81 7.04
C ASN A 360 -16.55 -10.87 7.00
N VAL A 361 -16.34 -10.20 8.13
CA VAL A 361 -15.36 -9.10 8.27
C VAL A 361 -14.07 -9.69 8.78
N THR A 362 -12.99 -9.42 8.08
CA THR A 362 -11.63 -9.71 8.54
C THR A 362 -11.15 -8.52 9.37
N VAL A 363 -10.72 -8.81 10.60
CA VAL A 363 -10.26 -7.83 11.58
C VAL A 363 -8.85 -8.15 12.05
N GLY A 364 -8.08 -7.10 12.30
CA GLY A 364 -6.86 -7.18 13.11
C GLY A 364 -7.20 -7.33 14.58
N VAL A 365 -6.41 -8.10 15.33
CA VAL A 365 -6.53 -8.29 16.77
C VAL A 365 -5.22 -7.88 17.41
N LEU A 366 -5.25 -6.87 18.28
CA LEU A 366 -4.06 -6.32 18.91
C LEU A 366 -4.33 -5.95 20.38
N ASP A 367 -3.30 -5.99 21.22
CA ASP A 367 -3.35 -5.32 22.52
C ASP A 367 -3.19 -3.81 22.30
N LEU A 368 -4.32 -3.12 22.03
CA LEU A 368 -4.32 -1.70 21.67
C LEU A 368 -3.81 -0.81 22.82
N SER A 369 -4.09 -1.20 24.06
CA SER A 369 -3.59 -0.50 25.23
C SER A 369 -2.07 -0.61 25.31
N ALA A 370 -1.50 -1.82 25.22
CA ALA A 370 -0.05 -1.99 25.23
C ALA A 370 0.63 -1.33 24.02
N ALA A 371 0.05 -1.48 22.82
CA ALA A 371 0.57 -0.92 21.57
C ALA A 371 0.64 0.61 21.54
N SER A 372 -0.16 1.28 22.38
CA SER A 372 -0.24 2.73 22.50
C SER A 372 0.39 3.27 23.79
N GLY A 373 1.11 2.43 24.56
CA GLY A 373 1.68 2.83 25.86
C GLY A 373 0.62 3.19 26.91
N GLY A 374 -0.58 2.62 26.81
CA GLY A 374 -1.71 2.86 27.70
C GLY A 374 -2.58 4.07 27.35
N SER A 375 -2.30 4.76 26.22
CA SER A 375 -3.05 5.95 25.84
C SER A 375 -4.37 5.64 25.12
N PHE A 376 -4.44 4.52 24.40
CA PHE A 376 -5.64 4.08 23.70
C PHE A 376 -6.55 3.27 24.63
N VAL A 377 -7.83 3.65 24.69
CA VAL A 377 -8.80 3.11 25.66
C VAL A 377 -10.04 2.51 24.98
N ALA A 378 -10.26 2.80 23.69
CA ALA A 378 -11.40 2.28 22.95
C ALA A 378 -11.28 0.76 22.74
N ASN A 379 -12.40 0.11 22.42
CA ASN A 379 -12.48 -1.32 22.18
C ASN A 379 -11.96 -1.73 20.79
N GLY A 380 -11.87 -0.78 19.87
CA GLY A 380 -11.36 -1.01 18.53
C GLY A 380 -11.18 0.27 17.71
N VAL A 381 -10.75 0.08 16.48
CA VAL A 381 -10.58 1.09 15.44
C VAL A 381 -11.41 0.67 14.24
N LEU A 382 -12.24 1.57 13.75
CA LEU A 382 -13.06 1.40 12.55
C LEU A 382 -12.41 2.18 11.41
N GLY A 383 -11.67 1.46 10.56
CA GLY A 383 -10.88 2.03 9.46
C GLY A 383 -11.46 1.80 8.06
N TYR A 384 -10.58 1.87 7.06
CA TYR A 384 -10.89 1.86 5.62
C TYR A 384 -12.00 0.90 5.18
N PRO A 385 -12.04 -0.39 5.61
CA PRO A 385 -13.09 -1.30 5.15
C PRO A 385 -14.53 -0.81 5.43
N PHE A 386 -14.72 -0.02 6.48
CA PHE A 386 -16.02 0.60 6.78
C PHE A 386 -16.25 1.90 6.00
N PHE A 387 -15.22 2.74 5.85
CA PHE A 387 -15.30 3.98 5.08
C PHE A 387 -15.54 3.73 3.58
N ASP A 388 -14.94 2.69 3.00
CA ASP A 388 -15.13 2.29 1.60
C ASP A 388 -16.39 1.44 1.37
N ALA A 389 -17.12 1.08 2.44
CA ALA A 389 -18.34 0.29 2.32
C ALA A 389 -19.63 1.12 2.29
N ALA A 390 -19.57 2.44 2.49
CA ALA A 390 -20.72 3.34 2.60
C ALA A 390 -20.36 4.78 2.24
N VAL A 391 -21.37 5.66 2.13
CA VAL A 391 -21.15 7.11 2.25
C VAL A 391 -21.31 7.49 3.72
N LEU A 392 -20.26 8.10 4.30
CA LEU A 392 -20.22 8.47 5.71
C LEU A 392 -20.20 9.98 5.88
N ARG A 393 -21.28 10.57 6.41
CA ARG A 393 -21.33 12.00 6.73
C ARG A 393 -21.15 12.22 8.23
N MET A 394 -19.97 12.69 8.59
CA MET A 394 -19.57 13.01 9.96
C MET A 394 -19.82 14.49 10.25
N ASP A 395 -20.63 14.79 11.27
CA ASP A 395 -20.80 16.13 11.84
C ASP A 395 -20.23 16.16 13.27
N PRO A 396 -18.99 16.66 13.44
CA PRO A 396 -18.33 16.76 14.74
C PRO A 396 -18.97 17.76 15.70
N HIS A 397 -19.75 18.73 15.21
CA HIS A 397 -20.47 19.67 16.07
C HIS A 397 -21.75 19.04 16.60
N ALA A 398 -22.56 18.45 15.72
CA ALA A 398 -23.79 17.78 16.09
C ALA A 398 -23.55 16.41 16.77
N MET A 399 -22.30 15.92 16.78
CA MET A 399 -21.92 14.61 17.29
C MET A 399 -22.69 13.47 16.61
N THR A 400 -22.81 13.54 15.28
CA THR A 400 -23.53 12.54 14.48
C THR A 400 -22.68 11.97 13.35
N LEU A 401 -22.86 10.68 13.11
CA LEU A 401 -22.41 9.98 11.93
C LEU A 401 -23.64 9.50 11.17
N GLU A 402 -23.80 9.96 9.94
CA GLU A 402 -24.81 9.43 9.03
C GLU A 402 -24.19 8.44 8.06
N ILE A 403 -24.89 7.33 7.83
CA ILE A 403 -24.45 6.23 6.99
C ILE A 403 -25.50 6.04 5.90
N GLU A 404 -25.07 6.15 4.65
CA GLU A 404 -25.91 6.05 3.46
C GLU A 404 -25.28 5.10 2.43
N ALA A 405 -26.06 4.69 1.44
CA ALA A 405 -25.57 3.82 0.37
C ALA A 405 -24.62 4.59 -0.58
N PRO A 406 -23.60 3.92 -1.17
CA PRO A 406 -22.78 4.51 -2.23
C PRO A 406 -23.61 5.20 -3.32
N GLY A 407 -23.16 6.39 -3.75
CA GLY A 407 -23.88 7.23 -4.70
C GLY A 407 -24.97 8.13 -4.09
N SER A 408 -25.09 8.21 -2.76
CA SER A 408 -26.00 9.14 -2.07
C SER A 408 -25.44 10.56 -1.90
N ALA A 409 -24.13 10.76 -2.09
CA ALA A 409 -23.49 12.05 -1.88
C ALA A 409 -24.04 13.12 -2.86
N ASP A 410 -24.34 14.31 -2.34
CA ASP A 410 -24.83 15.45 -3.12
C ASP A 410 -23.98 16.69 -2.80
N PRO A 411 -23.19 17.23 -3.76
CA PRO A 411 -22.41 18.44 -3.55
C PRO A 411 -23.20 19.63 -2.98
N ARG A 412 -24.52 19.73 -3.25
CA ARG A 412 -25.37 20.81 -2.71
C ARG A 412 -25.58 20.69 -1.20
N ARG A 413 -25.62 19.46 -0.69
CA ARG A 413 -25.79 19.11 0.73
C ARG A 413 -24.44 18.98 1.45
N ASP A 414 -23.48 18.35 0.77
CA ASP A 414 -22.26 17.81 1.36
C ASP A 414 -21.06 18.75 1.17
N GLY A 415 -21.18 19.75 0.29
CA GLY A 415 -20.19 20.82 0.12
C GLY A 415 -19.26 20.60 -1.07
N GLU A 416 -18.06 21.15 -0.98
CA GLU A 416 -17.06 21.06 -2.05
C GLU A 416 -16.53 19.63 -2.16
N ARG A 417 -16.57 19.05 -3.36
CA ARG A 417 -15.97 17.74 -3.65
C ARG A 417 -14.47 17.87 -3.85
N LEU A 418 -13.70 17.17 -3.03
CA LEU A 418 -12.27 16.94 -3.19
C LEU A 418 -12.06 15.52 -3.73
N THR A 419 -11.17 15.38 -4.72
CA THR A 419 -10.70 14.05 -5.14
C THR A 419 -9.72 13.53 -4.11
N ILE A 420 -9.88 12.26 -3.72
CA ILE A 420 -8.94 11.55 -2.84
C ILE A 420 -8.25 10.40 -3.59
N GLU A 421 -6.96 10.23 -3.36
CA GLU A 421 -6.25 9.00 -3.71
C GLU A 421 -6.46 7.97 -2.59
N LEU A 422 -6.79 6.72 -2.94
CA LEU A 422 -7.08 5.63 -2.00
C LEU A 422 -6.20 4.40 -2.20
N ASP A 423 -5.18 4.46 -3.06
CA ASP A 423 -4.28 3.32 -3.34
C ASP A 423 -3.79 2.64 -2.05
N ARG A 424 -3.41 3.44 -1.05
CA ARG A 424 -2.89 2.99 0.25
C ARG A 424 -3.96 2.75 1.32
N GLN A 425 -5.24 2.63 0.95
CA GLN A 425 -6.37 2.40 1.88
C GLN A 425 -6.50 3.49 2.94
N VAL A 426 -6.18 4.72 2.57
CA VAL A 426 -6.34 5.91 3.40
C VAL A 426 -6.61 7.10 2.48
N PRO A 427 -7.49 8.05 2.83
CA PRO A 427 -7.89 9.14 1.95
C PRO A 427 -6.83 10.24 1.91
N ILE A 428 -6.20 10.42 0.75
CA ILE A 428 -5.15 11.43 0.54
C ILE A 428 -5.67 12.53 -0.38
N VAL A 429 -5.63 13.79 0.09
CA VAL A 429 -5.95 14.97 -0.72
C VAL A 429 -4.69 15.71 -1.12
N ASP A 430 -4.69 16.37 -2.28
CA ASP A 430 -3.66 17.37 -2.60
C ASP A 430 -4.01 18.71 -1.93
N ALA A 431 -3.28 19.06 -0.87
CA ALA A 431 -3.50 20.26 -0.06
C ALA A 431 -2.46 21.34 -0.37
N GLY A 432 -2.84 22.61 -0.25
CA GLY A 432 -1.89 23.74 -0.30
C GLY A 432 -1.21 23.93 1.05
N ILE A 433 0.12 23.82 1.08
CA ILE A 433 0.94 23.90 2.30
C ILE A 433 1.76 25.19 2.25
N GLY A 434 1.29 26.25 2.89
CA GLY A 434 1.85 27.60 2.74
C GLY A 434 1.27 28.31 1.52
N ARG A 435 2.05 29.20 0.89
CA ARG A 435 1.56 30.03 -0.23
C ARG A 435 1.72 29.36 -1.60
N ASP A 436 2.87 28.74 -1.84
CA ASP A 436 3.29 28.32 -3.18
C ASP A 436 3.60 26.81 -3.29
N VAL A 437 3.40 26.06 -2.21
CA VAL A 437 3.68 24.62 -2.16
C VAL A 437 2.36 23.86 -2.03
N ARG A 438 2.25 22.76 -2.77
CA ARG A 438 1.17 21.78 -2.62
C ARG A 438 1.77 20.42 -2.33
N GLY A 439 1.03 19.55 -1.67
CA GLY A 439 1.47 18.19 -1.43
C GLY A 439 0.35 17.27 -0.94
N PRO A 440 0.55 15.95 -1.08
CA PRO A 440 -0.43 14.98 -0.62
C PRO A 440 -0.51 14.99 0.91
N CYS A 441 -1.71 15.14 1.44
CA CYS A 441 -1.99 15.05 2.86
C CYS A 441 -3.04 13.98 3.12
N LEU A 442 -2.73 13.10 4.06
CA LEU A 442 -3.71 12.18 4.63
C LEU A 442 -4.80 12.95 5.38
N ILE A 443 -6.07 12.58 5.18
CA ILE A 443 -7.19 13.01 6.02
C ILE A 443 -7.38 11.96 7.13
N ASP A 444 -7.15 12.38 8.38
CA ASP A 444 -6.97 11.47 9.50
C ASP A 444 -7.91 11.83 10.66
N THR A 445 -9.08 11.16 10.74
CA THR A 445 -10.03 11.37 11.85
C THR A 445 -9.57 10.76 13.18
N GLY A 446 -8.56 9.88 13.17
CA GLY A 446 -7.92 9.31 14.37
C GLY A 446 -6.85 10.21 14.98
N SER A 447 -6.35 11.21 14.24
CA SER A 447 -5.36 12.17 14.74
C SER A 447 -6.01 13.35 15.45
N SER A 448 -5.60 13.63 16.69
CA SER A 448 -6.03 14.83 17.42
C SER A 448 -5.30 16.11 17.00
N ALA A 449 -4.25 16.02 16.18
CA ALA A 449 -3.45 17.16 15.75
C ALA A 449 -4.21 18.03 14.73
N GLU A 450 -3.78 19.28 14.55
CA GLU A 450 -4.23 20.11 13.43
C GLU A 450 -3.58 19.65 12.14
N LEU A 451 -2.26 19.76 12.07
CA LEU A 451 -1.45 19.27 10.97
C LEU A 451 -0.19 18.61 11.54
N LEU A 452 0.18 17.42 11.06
CA LEU A 452 1.57 16.98 11.17
C LEU A 452 2.21 17.07 9.80
N LEU A 453 3.43 17.60 9.76
CA LEU A 453 4.25 17.66 8.56
C LEU A 453 5.36 16.62 8.66
N TYR A 454 5.61 15.88 7.60
CA TYR A 454 6.67 14.87 7.60
C TYR A 454 8.03 15.51 7.33
N GLN A 455 9.04 15.10 8.09
CA GLN A 455 10.40 15.65 7.99
C GLN A 455 10.92 15.66 6.54
N ARG A 456 10.70 14.56 5.79
CA ARG A 456 11.15 14.45 4.39
C ARG A 456 10.54 15.50 3.47
N PHE A 457 9.28 15.87 3.70
CA PHE A 457 8.63 16.93 2.95
C PHE A 457 9.19 18.31 3.28
N VAL A 458 9.38 18.59 4.57
CA VAL A 458 9.96 19.87 5.04
C VAL A 458 11.40 20.03 4.54
N GLU A 459 12.20 18.95 4.54
CA GLU A 459 13.57 18.94 4.02
C GLU A 459 13.62 19.30 2.52
N ARG A 460 12.64 18.85 1.72
CA ARG A 460 12.54 19.17 0.28
C ARG A 460 12.00 20.57 0.00
N HIS A 461 11.33 21.19 0.96
CA HIS A 461 10.70 22.50 0.83
C HIS A 461 11.19 23.45 1.94
N PRO A 462 12.49 23.82 1.94
CA PRO A 462 13.03 24.69 2.97
C PRO A 462 12.29 26.03 2.99
N GLY A 463 11.87 26.46 4.19
CA GLY A 463 11.20 27.76 4.40
C GLY A 463 9.67 27.71 4.49
N ILE A 464 9.02 26.57 4.30
CA ILE A 464 7.56 26.46 4.50
C ILE A 464 7.14 26.69 5.96
N VAL A 465 7.97 26.24 6.91
CA VAL A 465 7.82 26.43 8.34
C VAL A 465 9.19 26.63 8.99
N PRO A 466 9.31 27.43 10.05
CA PRO A 466 10.50 27.40 10.89
C PRO A 466 10.57 26.06 11.64
N LEU A 467 11.77 25.52 11.81
CA LEU A 467 12.05 24.34 12.65
C LEU A 467 12.64 24.80 13.99
N PRO A 468 11.83 24.89 15.06
CA PRO A 468 12.34 25.31 16.36
C PRO A 468 13.20 24.22 17.01
N SER A 469 14.15 24.64 17.84
CA SER A 469 15.06 23.74 18.55
C SER A 469 14.38 22.89 19.62
N GLN A 470 13.23 23.33 20.14
CA GLN A 470 12.47 22.58 21.14
C GLN A 470 11.59 21.54 20.46
N SER A 471 11.55 20.34 21.04
CA SER A 471 10.65 19.27 20.63
C SER A 471 9.77 18.84 21.80
N ARG A 472 8.62 18.27 21.48
CA ARG A 472 7.76 17.58 22.43
C ARG A 472 7.50 16.15 21.99
N THR A 473 6.95 15.37 22.91
CA THR A 473 6.52 14.00 22.65
C THR A 473 5.04 13.96 22.26
N GLY A 474 4.74 13.39 21.10
CA GLY A 474 3.41 12.91 20.72
C GLY A 474 3.28 11.40 20.98
N ASN A 475 2.07 10.85 20.89
CA ASN A 475 1.83 9.42 21.01
C ASN A 475 1.04 8.92 19.79
N ALA A 476 1.36 7.73 19.31
CA ALA A 476 0.57 6.99 18.35
C ALA A 476 0.71 5.48 18.64
N ILE A 477 0.02 4.64 17.86
CA ILE A 477 0.31 3.19 17.84
C ILE A 477 1.80 3.01 17.52
N GLY A 478 2.51 2.19 18.29
CA GLY A 478 3.97 2.05 18.15
C GLY A 478 4.81 3.00 19.00
N GLY A 479 4.15 3.85 19.80
CA GLY A 479 4.78 4.61 20.87
C GLY A 479 4.97 6.09 20.56
N ALA A 480 6.00 6.66 21.17
CA ALA A 480 6.26 8.09 21.18
C ALA A 480 6.75 8.62 19.82
N LEU A 481 6.25 9.79 19.43
CA LEU A 481 6.71 10.60 18.30
C LEU A 481 7.49 11.81 18.81
N THR A 482 8.57 12.18 18.10
CA THR A 482 9.26 13.46 18.31
C THR A 482 8.66 14.49 17.37
N LEU A 483 8.13 15.57 17.95
CA LEU A 483 7.44 16.64 17.23
C LEU A 483 8.10 17.99 17.50
N HIS A 484 8.38 18.75 16.45
CA HIS A 484 8.74 20.17 16.56
C HIS A 484 7.53 21.01 16.21
N ASP A 485 6.94 21.65 17.22
CA ASP A 485 5.74 22.48 17.03
C ASP A 485 6.09 23.79 16.34
N THR A 486 5.30 24.14 15.34
CA THR A 486 5.48 25.35 14.53
C THR A 486 4.12 25.86 14.08
N THR A 487 4.09 27.00 13.40
CA THR A 487 2.87 27.51 12.77
C THR A 487 3.05 27.54 11.27
N LEU A 488 2.13 26.89 10.57
CA LEU A 488 1.99 27.07 9.14
C LEU A 488 1.09 28.29 8.88
N PRO A 489 1.57 29.32 8.17
CA PRO A 489 0.80 30.56 7.99
C PRO A 489 -0.55 30.33 7.28
N GLN A 490 -0.59 29.38 6.34
CA GLN A 490 -1.79 29.06 5.57
C GLN A 490 -1.79 27.59 5.15
N LEU A 491 -2.94 26.93 5.31
CA LEU A 491 -3.26 25.62 4.74
C LEU A 491 -4.48 25.79 3.83
N ASN A 492 -4.44 25.23 2.63
CA ASN A 492 -5.59 25.19 1.72
C ASN A 492 -6.13 23.77 1.61
N LEU A 493 -7.37 23.57 2.04
CA LEU A 493 -8.14 22.34 1.83
C LEU A 493 -9.27 22.66 0.85
N GLY A 494 -9.09 22.28 -0.41
CA GLY A 494 -9.96 22.75 -1.49
C GLY A 494 -9.93 24.27 -1.64
N SER A 495 -11.11 24.87 -1.75
CA SER A 495 -11.29 26.34 -1.79
C SER A 495 -11.15 27.02 -0.43
N VAL A 496 -11.07 26.25 0.67
CA VAL A 496 -11.02 26.80 2.03
C VAL A 496 -9.58 27.06 2.43
N ALA A 497 -9.28 28.33 2.74
CA ALA A 497 -8.03 28.75 3.36
C ALA A 497 -8.18 28.78 4.89
N LEU A 498 -7.28 28.09 5.57
CA LEU A 498 -7.10 28.09 7.02
C LEU A 498 -5.78 28.79 7.32
N TYR A 499 -5.76 29.60 8.37
CA TYR A 499 -4.66 30.50 8.71
C TYR A 499 -4.11 30.19 10.10
N ASN A 500 -2.82 30.47 10.30
CA ASN A 500 -2.12 30.26 11.56
C ASN A 500 -2.34 28.84 12.13
N VAL A 501 -2.17 27.84 11.27
CA VAL A 501 -2.40 26.43 11.59
C VAL A 501 -1.27 25.91 12.47
N LEU A 502 -1.61 25.30 13.61
CA LEU A 502 -0.62 24.63 14.44
C LEU A 502 -0.12 23.37 13.73
N ALA A 503 1.18 23.32 13.44
CA ALA A 503 1.80 22.19 12.77
C ALA A 503 2.83 21.53 13.69
N GLY A 504 2.86 20.19 13.70
CA GLY A 504 3.96 19.44 14.31
C GLY A 504 4.82 18.81 13.23
N VAL A 505 6.10 19.18 13.13
CA VAL A 505 7.02 18.47 12.23
C VAL A 505 7.45 17.16 12.89
N VAL A 506 7.08 16.04 12.27
CA VAL A 506 7.40 14.69 12.77
C VAL A 506 8.78 14.28 12.30
N VAL A 507 9.69 14.07 13.24
CA VAL A 507 11.04 13.59 12.99
C VAL A 507 11.05 12.07 13.16
N ALA A 508 10.95 11.35 12.05
CA ALA A 508 10.87 9.90 12.02
C ALA A 508 11.72 9.32 10.88
N SER A 509 12.46 8.25 11.17
CA SER A 509 13.24 7.48 10.19
C SER A 509 12.59 6.13 9.83
N HIS A 510 11.57 5.72 10.59
CA HIS A 510 10.82 4.47 10.41
C HIS A 510 9.35 4.68 10.78
N GLY A 511 8.49 3.72 10.45
CA GLY A 511 7.05 3.79 10.74
C GLY A 511 6.27 4.63 9.71
N ALA A 512 4.98 4.78 9.96
CA ALA A 512 4.03 5.46 9.07
C ALA A 512 4.37 6.95 8.86
N PHE A 513 5.00 7.59 9.84
CA PHE A 513 5.34 9.01 9.81
C PHE A 513 6.70 9.31 9.16
N ALA A 514 7.46 8.29 8.76
CA ALA A 514 8.69 8.46 7.99
C ALA A 514 8.43 8.52 6.47
N ASP A 515 7.16 8.68 6.07
CA ASP A 515 6.72 8.68 4.68
C ASP A 515 7.48 9.72 3.85
N ARG A 516 7.98 9.28 2.70
CA ARG A 516 8.76 10.11 1.77
C ARG A 516 7.91 10.74 0.67
N PHE A 517 6.69 10.26 0.44
CA PHE A 517 5.80 10.71 -0.63
C PHE A 517 4.90 11.85 -0.15
N ASP A 518 4.32 11.69 1.04
CA ASP A 518 3.34 12.63 1.59
C ASP A 518 3.96 13.87 2.21
N ALA A 519 3.19 14.95 2.22
CA ALA A 519 3.48 16.16 2.96
C ALA A 519 3.20 16.01 4.46
N GLY A 520 2.17 15.24 4.82
CA GLY A 520 1.72 15.14 6.21
C GLY A 520 0.33 14.55 6.38
N ASN A 521 -0.26 14.72 7.57
CA ASN A 521 -1.65 14.37 7.87
C ASN A 521 -2.41 15.56 8.49
N ILE A 522 -3.65 15.74 8.05
CA ILE A 522 -4.61 16.75 8.55
C ILE A 522 -5.57 16.03 9.51
N GLY A 523 -5.56 16.44 10.78
CA GLY A 523 -6.30 15.75 11.84
C GLY A 523 -7.54 16.50 12.35
N MET A 524 -8.19 15.95 13.38
CA MET A 524 -9.36 16.52 14.08
C MET A 524 -9.11 17.87 14.75
N GLY A 525 -7.85 18.31 14.81
CA GLY A 525 -7.49 19.70 15.05
C GLY A 525 -8.19 20.66 14.08
N ILE A 526 -8.20 20.30 12.80
CA ILE A 526 -8.75 21.07 11.69
C ILE A 526 -10.10 20.50 11.25
N LEU A 527 -10.18 19.18 11.08
CA LEU A 527 -11.33 18.50 10.49
C LEU A 527 -12.64 18.76 11.24
N ARG A 528 -12.60 19.00 12.56
CA ARG A 528 -13.79 19.33 13.37
C ARG A 528 -14.49 20.64 12.98
N ASN A 529 -13.84 21.51 12.20
CA ASN A 529 -14.45 22.75 11.68
C ASN A 529 -15.41 22.48 10.52
N PHE A 530 -15.48 21.24 10.04
CA PHE A 530 -16.25 20.85 8.87
C PHE A 530 -17.25 19.76 9.20
N VAL A 531 -18.31 19.69 8.38
CA VAL A 531 -19.04 18.45 8.15
C VAL A 531 -18.35 17.76 6.98
N LEU A 532 -17.90 16.53 7.20
CA LEU A 532 -17.13 15.74 6.25
C LEU A 532 -18.00 14.62 5.71
N THR A 533 -18.09 14.48 4.39
CA THR A 533 -18.75 13.33 3.78
C THR A 533 -17.71 12.51 3.02
N PHE A 534 -17.36 11.35 3.57
CA PHE A 534 -16.49 10.38 2.94
C PHE A 534 -17.33 9.55 1.96
N ASP A 535 -17.05 9.70 0.67
CA ASP A 535 -17.56 8.85 -0.40
C ASP A 535 -16.34 8.19 -1.06
N GLU A 536 -15.64 7.39 -0.26
CA GLU A 536 -14.47 6.62 -0.69
C GLU A 536 -14.78 5.67 -1.87
N PRO A 537 -15.98 5.04 -1.96
CA PRO A 537 -16.37 4.29 -3.16
C PRO A 537 -16.27 5.08 -4.48
N ASP A 538 -16.46 6.40 -4.44
CA ASP A 538 -16.34 7.32 -5.58
C ASP A 538 -15.01 8.11 -5.59
N GLY A 539 -14.06 7.75 -4.70
CA GLY A 539 -12.78 8.47 -4.56
C GLY A 539 -12.99 9.95 -4.22
N ALA A 540 -13.96 10.25 -3.35
CA ALA A 540 -14.35 11.61 -3.00
C ALA A 540 -14.40 11.87 -1.50
N LEU A 541 -13.98 13.08 -1.13
CA LEU A 541 -14.26 13.67 0.17
C LEU A 541 -15.00 14.98 -0.06
N TYR A 542 -16.19 15.14 0.53
CA TYR A 542 -16.90 16.40 0.51
C TYR A 542 -16.67 17.17 1.79
N VAL A 543 -16.39 18.45 1.64
CA VAL A 543 -16.08 19.35 2.75
C VAL A 543 -17.08 20.50 2.76
N ARG A 544 -17.89 20.56 3.82
CA ARG A 544 -18.79 21.69 4.11
C ARG A 544 -18.39 22.33 5.42
N ARG A 545 -18.39 23.67 5.48
CA ARG A 545 -18.16 24.39 6.74
C ARG A 545 -19.18 23.94 7.79
N GLY A 546 -18.68 23.57 8.97
CA GLY A 546 -19.50 23.22 10.13
C GLY A 546 -20.07 24.47 10.82
N ALA A 547 -20.92 24.25 11.82
CA ALA A 547 -21.53 25.35 12.59
C ALA A 547 -20.48 26.18 13.34
N ASP A 548 -19.42 25.53 13.85
CA ASP A 548 -18.31 26.16 14.58
C ASP A 548 -17.10 26.46 13.69
N PHE A 549 -17.29 26.68 12.39
CA PHE A 549 -16.18 26.90 11.46
C PHE A 549 -15.34 28.13 11.87
N ASP A 550 -14.07 27.88 12.22
CA ASP A 550 -13.05 28.90 12.45
C ASP A 550 -11.88 28.68 11.48
N ASP A 551 -11.61 29.69 10.65
CA ASP A 551 -10.48 29.65 9.72
C ASP A 551 -9.14 30.09 10.32
N GLY A 552 -9.11 30.44 11.60
CA GLY A 552 -7.87 30.71 12.34
C GLY A 552 -7.20 32.05 12.02
N ARG A 553 -7.79 32.90 11.17
CA ARG A 553 -7.14 34.19 10.76
C ARG A 553 -6.88 35.16 11.92
N PHE A 554 -7.60 35.00 13.03
CA PHE A 554 -7.47 35.81 14.23
C PHE A 554 -6.77 35.08 15.39
N ARG A 555 -6.27 33.86 15.17
CA ARG A 555 -5.49 33.13 16.19
C ARG A 555 -4.12 33.80 16.36
N PRO A 556 -3.62 33.92 17.60
CA PRO A 556 -2.24 34.32 17.81
C PRO A 556 -1.32 33.26 17.19
N GLN A 557 -0.24 33.70 16.54
CA GLN A 557 0.81 32.78 16.10
C GLN A 557 1.39 32.05 17.31
N TYR A 558 1.75 30.78 17.13
CA TYR A 558 2.39 29.99 18.17
C TYR A 558 3.65 30.71 18.66
N ASP A 559 3.67 31.07 19.95
CA ASP A 559 4.85 31.57 20.62
C ASP A 559 5.50 30.42 21.41
N PRO A 560 6.63 29.86 20.94
CA PRO A 560 7.33 28.79 21.64
C PRO A 560 7.87 29.20 23.03
N LEU A 561 7.84 30.49 23.37
CA LEU A 561 8.31 31.05 24.65
C LEU A 561 7.18 31.52 25.57
N GLY A 562 5.92 31.55 25.10
CA GLY A 562 4.77 32.02 25.89
C GLY A 562 4.84 33.48 26.34
N LEU A 563 5.57 34.33 25.63
CA LEU A 563 5.63 35.77 25.91
C LEU A 563 4.36 36.46 25.42
N PRO A 564 3.79 37.41 26.18
CA PRO A 564 2.62 38.14 25.74
C PRO A 564 2.97 38.96 24.48
N GLN A 565 2.21 38.74 23.40
CA GLN A 565 2.34 39.56 22.20
C GLN A 565 1.99 41.02 22.56
N SER A 566 2.97 41.91 22.51
CA SER A 566 2.75 43.34 22.63
C SER A 566 1.88 43.81 21.46
N ARG A 567 0.70 44.36 21.80
CA ARG A 567 -0.27 44.90 20.85
C ARG A 567 0.27 46.00 19.97
#